data_AF-A0A5N6L6S9-F1
#
_entry.id   AF-A0A5N6L6S9-F1
#
_cell.length_a   1.000
_cell.length_b   1.000
_cell.length_c   1.000
_cell.angle_alpha   90.00
_cell.angle_beta   90.00
_cell.angle_gamma   90.00
#
_symmetry.space_group_name_H-M   'P 1'
#
loop_
_entity.id
_entity.type
_entity.pdbx_description
1 polymer ?
#
loop_
_entity_poly.entity_id
_entity_poly.type
_entity_poly.pdbx_seq_one_letter_code
_entity_poly.pdbx_strand_id
1 'polypeptide(L)'
;MQWIIRFSGFVSAMLLMIVLAPSLQSFHPAEAIRSYSHIDGHIRLPGRHISVTVYRRAPTFRNAAGCEPITGSGDVCDPSLVHVALTLDFEYLRGSIAAVHSILQHSSCPESMFFHFLVSDTSLKTLVGSTFPKLKFKVYYFEPEVVRKLISASHGLGGDNVKGSCRDLHPGPVSLLHWSGSGKPWLRLDSKQACPLDALWGPYDLYRHSA
;
A
#
# COMPACT_ATOMS: atom_id res chain seq x y z
N MET A 1 33.98 -24.78 43.37
CA MET A 1 33.28 -25.86 42.62
C MET A 1 31.76 -25.70 42.56
N GLN A 2 31.07 -25.24 43.62
CA GLN A 2 29.59 -25.14 43.61
C GLN A 2 29.01 -24.07 42.66
N TRP A 3 29.75 -23.01 42.33
CA TRP A 3 29.30 -21.96 41.41
C TRP A 3 29.16 -22.44 39.96
N ILE A 4 30.04 -23.35 39.52
CA ILE A 4 30.03 -23.92 38.16
C ILE A 4 28.79 -24.80 37.95
N ILE A 5 28.42 -25.60 38.98
CA ILE A 5 27.24 -26.47 38.94
C ILE A 5 25.95 -25.63 38.90
N ARG A 6 25.88 -24.54 39.67
CA ARG A 6 24.73 -23.63 39.68
C ARG A 6 24.59 -22.86 38.36
N PHE A 7 25.70 -22.44 37.76
CA PHE A 7 25.70 -21.77 36.46
C PHE A 7 25.31 -22.73 35.34
N SER A 8 25.84 -23.96 35.36
CA SER A 8 25.48 -25.03 34.42
C SER A 8 24.00 -25.41 34.49
N GLY A 9 23.43 -25.49 35.70
CA GLY A 9 22.00 -25.79 35.88
C GLY A 9 21.10 -24.68 35.33
N PHE A 10 21.50 -23.41 35.51
CA PHE A 10 20.73 -22.26 35.01
C PHE A 10 20.74 -22.20 33.48
N VAL A 11 21.91 -22.43 32.85
CA VAL A 11 22.04 -22.47 31.39
C VAL A 11 21.25 -23.65 30.80
N SER A 12 21.30 -24.83 31.45
CA SER A 12 20.52 -25.99 31.03
C SER A 12 19.01 -25.75 31.13
N ALA A 13 18.54 -25.09 32.19
CA ALA A 13 17.13 -24.75 32.37
C ALA A 13 16.65 -23.73 31.32
N MET A 14 17.48 -22.72 31.01
CA MET A 14 17.19 -21.76 29.94
C MET A 14 17.10 -22.44 28.56
N LEU A 15 18.04 -23.33 28.22
CA LEU A 15 18.00 -24.11 26.98
C LEU A 15 16.76 -25.02 26.90
N LEU A 16 16.39 -25.66 28.01
CA LEU A 16 15.19 -26.50 28.07
C LEU A 16 13.91 -25.68 27.87
N MET A 17 13.83 -24.48 28.46
CA MET A 17 12.70 -23.56 28.25
C MET A 17 12.61 -23.08 26.81
N ILE A 18 13.74 -22.88 26.12
CA ILE A 18 13.77 -22.51 24.70
C ILE A 18 13.27 -23.66 23.81
N VAL A 19 13.64 -24.91 24.12
CA VAL A 19 13.22 -26.10 23.36
C VAL A 19 11.75 -26.46 23.62
N LEU A 20 11.28 -26.29 24.87
CA LEU A 20 9.92 -26.63 25.28
C LEU A 20 8.89 -25.51 25.00
N ALA A 21 9.33 -24.32 24.58
CA ALA A 21 8.48 -23.20 24.19
C ALA A 21 8.71 -22.78 22.72
N PRO A 22 8.22 -23.56 21.73
CA PRO A 22 8.33 -23.23 20.31
C PRO A 22 7.75 -21.86 19.93
N SER A 23 6.85 -21.33 20.76
CA SER A 23 6.25 -20.00 20.62
C SER A 23 7.24 -18.84 20.82
N LEU A 24 8.40 -19.06 21.46
CA LEU A 24 9.47 -18.05 21.58
C LEU A 24 10.43 -18.08 20.37
N GLN A 25 10.40 -19.13 19.56
CA GLN A 25 11.20 -19.26 18.34
C GLN A 25 10.43 -18.87 17.06
N SER A 26 9.14 -18.58 17.16
CA SER A 26 8.34 -18.11 16.03
C SER A 26 8.56 -16.62 15.79
N PHE A 27 9.76 -16.22 15.39
CA PHE A 27 9.90 -15.10 14.47
C PHE A 27 9.71 -15.67 13.07
N HIS A 28 8.47 -16.04 12.73
CA HIS A 28 8.14 -16.09 11.32
C HIS A 28 8.44 -14.70 10.76
N PRO A 29 9.17 -14.58 9.64
CA PRO A 29 9.22 -13.33 8.92
C PRO A 29 7.77 -12.88 8.76
N ALA A 30 7.47 -11.63 9.05
CA ALA A 30 6.17 -11.06 8.74
C ALA A 30 6.05 -11.05 7.20
N GLU A 31 5.66 -12.18 6.63
CA GLU A 31 5.25 -12.29 5.24
C GLU A 31 4.01 -11.40 5.14
N ALA A 32 4.20 -10.21 4.59
CA ALA A 32 3.10 -9.43 4.11
C ALA A 32 2.37 -10.32 3.10
N ILE A 33 1.14 -10.73 3.43
CA ILE A 33 0.34 -11.58 2.56
C ILE A 33 0.23 -10.86 1.22
N ARG A 34 0.94 -11.37 0.21
CA ARG A 34 1.00 -10.81 -1.14
C ARG A 34 -0.39 -10.88 -1.73
N SER A 35 -0.91 -9.77 -2.26
CA SER A 35 -2.18 -9.71 -3.02
C SER A 35 -2.22 -10.58 -4.29
N TYR A 36 -1.17 -11.37 -4.56
CA TYR A 36 -0.99 -12.10 -5.81
C TYR A 36 -2.00 -13.25 -6.02
N SER A 37 -2.78 -13.65 -5.02
CA SER A 37 -3.69 -14.80 -5.15
C SER A 37 -5.00 -14.53 -5.91
N HIS A 38 -5.25 -13.33 -6.44
CA HIS A 38 -6.50 -13.03 -7.17
C HIS A 38 -6.33 -12.50 -8.61
N ILE A 39 -5.10 -12.50 -9.17
CA ILE A 39 -4.86 -12.22 -10.59
C ILE A 39 -4.73 -13.54 -11.38
N ASP A 40 -5.53 -14.54 -11.03
CA ASP A 40 -5.63 -15.78 -11.81
C ASP A 40 -6.93 -15.73 -12.62
N GLY A 41 -6.80 -15.51 -13.93
CA GLY A 41 -7.96 -15.47 -14.83
C GLY A 41 -7.69 -15.00 -16.26
N HIS A 42 -6.70 -14.13 -16.52
CA HIS A 42 -6.52 -13.59 -17.89
C HIS A 42 -5.10 -13.31 -18.40
N ILE A 43 -4.01 -13.66 -17.69
CA ILE A 43 -2.65 -13.46 -18.24
C ILE A 43 -2.16 -14.75 -18.91
N ARG A 44 -2.56 -14.99 -20.16
CA ARG A 44 -1.87 -15.93 -21.05
C ARG A 44 -0.82 -15.18 -21.89
N LEU A 45 0.46 -15.48 -21.62
CA LEU A 45 1.58 -15.59 -22.58
C LEU A 45 2.15 -14.28 -23.22
N PRO A 46 3.35 -14.34 -23.86
CA PRO A 46 4.44 -13.36 -23.74
C PRO A 46 4.17 -12.07 -24.50
N GLY A 47 4.46 -10.93 -23.86
CA GLY A 47 4.06 -9.60 -24.31
C GLY A 47 3.08 -9.00 -23.31
N ARG A 48 3.63 -8.46 -22.23
CA ARG A 48 2.94 -8.03 -21.00
C ARG A 48 1.98 -6.85 -21.27
N HIS A 49 0.81 -7.13 -21.84
CA HIS A 49 -0.29 -6.18 -21.97
C HIS A 49 -1.14 -6.26 -20.69
N ILE A 50 -0.97 -5.30 -19.78
CA ILE A 50 -1.93 -5.10 -18.69
C ILE A 50 -3.29 -4.87 -19.34
N SER A 51 -4.29 -5.69 -18.98
CA SER A 51 -5.67 -5.39 -19.37
C SER A 51 -6.08 -4.08 -18.70
N VAL A 52 -6.26 -3.03 -19.50
CA VAL A 52 -6.63 -1.66 -19.09
C VAL A 52 -7.97 -1.60 -18.31
N THR A 53 -8.63 -2.75 -18.14
CA THR A 53 -9.95 -2.91 -17.54
C THR A 53 -9.95 -3.32 -16.06
N VAL A 54 -8.79 -3.54 -15.42
CA VAL A 54 -8.74 -4.01 -14.01
C VAL A 54 -9.38 -3.01 -13.04
N TYR A 55 -9.23 -1.71 -13.30
CA TYR A 55 -9.80 -0.65 -12.48
C TYR A 55 -10.94 0.08 -13.19
N ARG A 56 -11.91 0.53 -12.41
CA ARG A 56 -12.94 1.49 -12.84
C ARG A 56 -12.31 2.86 -13.00
N ARG A 57 -12.77 3.60 -13.99
CA ARG A 57 -12.36 4.98 -14.19
C ARG A 57 -12.87 5.83 -13.02
N ALA A 58 -11.98 6.61 -12.43
CA ALA A 58 -12.30 7.55 -11.36
C ALA A 58 -13.22 8.68 -11.87
N PRO A 59 -14.05 9.26 -10.99
CA PRO A 59 -14.83 10.44 -11.34
C PRO A 59 -13.93 11.66 -11.61
N THR A 60 -14.52 12.73 -12.13
CA THR A 60 -13.84 14.03 -12.21
C THR A 60 -13.92 14.73 -10.86
N PHE A 61 -12.77 15.16 -10.35
CA PHE A 61 -12.66 16.02 -9.16
C PHE A 61 -12.47 17.47 -9.60
N ARG A 62 -13.10 18.41 -8.89
CA ARG A 62 -13.03 19.85 -9.20
C ARG A 62 -12.68 20.64 -7.95
N ASN A 63 -12.02 21.77 -8.15
CA ASN A 63 -11.73 22.72 -7.09
C ASN A 63 -13.00 23.25 -6.41
N ALA A 64 -12.92 23.41 -5.09
CA ALA A 64 -13.90 24.14 -4.30
C ALA A 64 -13.81 25.66 -4.55
N ALA A 65 -14.78 26.41 -4.02
CA ALA A 65 -14.71 27.86 -4.03
C ALA A 65 -13.50 28.35 -3.21
N GLY A 66 -12.74 29.32 -3.73
CA GLY A 66 -11.58 29.90 -3.05
C GLY A 66 -10.23 29.24 -3.36
N CYS A 67 -10.17 28.31 -4.32
CA CYS A 67 -8.90 27.84 -4.85
C CYS A 67 -8.25 28.90 -5.74
N GLU A 68 -6.98 29.21 -5.49
CA GLU A 68 -6.19 30.10 -6.35
C GLU A 68 -6.02 29.48 -7.75
N PRO A 69 -6.10 30.28 -8.82
CA PRO A 69 -5.78 29.81 -10.15
C PRO A 69 -4.31 29.41 -10.22
N ILE A 70 -4.02 28.36 -10.98
CA ILE A 70 -2.65 27.91 -11.22
C ILE A 70 -1.97 28.98 -12.08
N THR A 71 -1.02 29.70 -11.50
CA THR A 71 -0.28 30.80 -12.14
C THR A 71 1.05 30.35 -12.76
N GLY A 72 1.51 29.14 -12.42
CA GLY A 72 2.72 28.53 -12.97
C GLY A 72 2.52 27.77 -14.27
N SER A 73 3.55 27.06 -14.71
CA SER A 73 3.57 26.29 -15.96
C SER A 73 2.64 25.06 -15.95
N GLY A 74 2.15 24.64 -14.78
CA GLY A 74 1.38 23.43 -14.59
C GLY A 74 2.18 22.15 -14.81
N ASP A 75 3.51 22.25 -14.85
CA ASP A 75 4.42 21.14 -15.15
C ASP A 75 5.00 20.47 -13.88
N VAL A 76 5.96 19.57 -14.10
CA VAL A 76 6.62 18.73 -13.08
C VAL A 76 7.36 19.54 -12.01
N CYS A 77 7.76 20.77 -12.30
CA CYS A 77 8.57 21.63 -11.45
C CYS A 77 7.85 22.90 -11.02
N ASP A 78 6.54 23.00 -11.27
CA ASP A 78 5.73 24.17 -10.93
C ASP A 78 5.58 24.33 -9.40
N PRO A 79 6.19 25.34 -8.77
CA PRO A 79 6.16 25.50 -7.32
C PRO A 79 4.77 25.88 -6.78
N SER A 80 3.81 26.22 -7.64
CA SER A 80 2.42 26.51 -7.25
C SER A 80 1.56 25.25 -7.07
N LEU A 81 2.08 24.06 -7.40
CA LEU A 81 1.36 22.80 -7.26
C LEU A 81 1.76 22.05 -5.98
N VAL A 82 0.85 21.20 -5.51
CA VAL A 82 1.15 20.23 -4.46
C VAL A 82 1.70 18.96 -5.10
N HIS A 83 2.99 18.72 -4.91
CA HIS A 83 3.68 17.55 -5.44
C HIS A 83 3.58 16.37 -4.48
N VAL A 84 3.02 15.25 -4.94
CA VAL A 84 2.88 14.00 -4.17
C VAL A 84 3.71 12.91 -4.83
N ALA A 85 4.70 12.36 -4.12
CA ALA A 85 5.52 11.27 -4.62
C ALA A 85 5.12 9.93 -4.00
N LEU A 86 4.87 8.92 -4.84
CA LEU A 86 4.48 7.57 -4.43
C LEU A 86 5.24 6.53 -5.26
N THR A 87 5.58 5.41 -4.65
CA THR A 87 6.05 4.21 -5.36
C THR A 87 4.84 3.38 -5.81
N LEU A 88 4.87 2.85 -7.04
CA LEU A 88 3.88 1.89 -7.52
C LEU A 88 4.55 0.58 -7.93
N ASP A 89 3.96 -0.50 -7.48
CA ASP A 89 4.24 -1.87 -7.90
C ASP A 89 2.91 -2.64 -7.94
N PHE A 90 2.94 -3.86 -8.48
CA PHE A 90 1.73 -4.69 -8.57
C PHE A 90 1.26 -5.24 -7.22
N GLU A 91 2.16 -5.34 -6.24
CA GLU A 91 1.88 -5.91 -4.92
C GLU A 91 0.99 -4.97 -4.10
N TYR A 92 1.21 -3.67 -4.20
CA TYR A 92 0.47 -2.64 -3.48
C TYR A 92 -0.50 -1.84 -4.38
N LEU A 93 -0.64 -2.21 -5.66
CA LEU A 93 -1.35 -1.41 -6.66
C LEU A 93 -2.76 -0.98 -6.25
N ARG A 94 -3.59 -1.91 -5.76
CA ARG A 94 -4.97 -1.60 -5.35
C ARG A 94 -5.00 -0.58 -4.23
N GLY A 95 -4.08 -0.73 -3.27
CA GLY A 95 -3.80 0.23 -2.20
C GLY A 95 -3.43 1.60 -2.72
N SER A 96 -2.45 1.66 -3.62
CA SER A 96 -1.95 2.91 -4.18
C SER A 96 -3.01 3.63 -5.03
N ILE A 97 -3.82 2.91 -5.80
CA ILE A 97 -4.94 3.48 -6.55
C ILE A 97 -6.00 4.04 -5.61
N ALA A 98 -6.37 3.31 -4.56
CA ALA A 98 -7.29 3.80 -3.54
C ALA A 98 -6.76 5.04 -2.81
N ALA A 99 -5.45 5.10 -2.54
CA ALA A 99 -4.80 6.25 -1.93
C ALA A 99 -4.83 7.49 -2.84
N VAL A 100 -4.54 7.35 -4.13
CA VAL A 100 -4.67 8.46 -5.09
C VAL A 100 -6.12 8.94 -5.14
N HIS A 101 -7.08 8.02 -5.18
CA HIS A 101 -8.50 8.35 -5.20
C HIS A 101 -8.93 9.08 -3.92
N SER A 102 -8.48 8.64 -2.74
CA SER A 102 -8.84 9.30 -1.47
C SER A 102 -8.26 10.72 -1.38
N ILE A 103 -7.01 10.92 -1.82
CA ILE A 103 -6.38 12.25 -1.86
C ILE A 103 -7.20 13.21 -2.74
N LEU A 104 -7.58 12.78 -3.94
CA LEU A 104 -8.37 13.60 -4.87
C LEU A 104 -9.78 13.90 -4.33
N GLN A 105 -10.42 12.92 -3.68
CA GLN A 105 -11.76 13.05 -3.14
C GLN A 105 -11.83 14.03 -1.96
N HIS A 106 -10.77 14.11 -1.14
CA HIS A 106 -10.78 14.86 0.13
C HIS A 106 -10.03 16.18 0.11
N SER A 107 -9.43 16.53 -1.02
CA SER A 107 -8.73 17.80 -1.12
C SER A 107 -9.64 18.89 -1.64
N SER A 108 -9.50 20.08 -1.06
CA SER A 108 -10.29 21.26 -1.46
C SER A 108 -9.96 21.70 -2.90
N CYS A 109 -8.70 21.55 -3.33
CA CYS A 109 -8.23 21.93 -4.65
C CYS A 109 -7.53 20.76 -5.36
N PRO A 110 -8.27 19.72 -5.82
CA PRO A 110 -7.66 18.54 -6.44
C PRO A 110 -6.99 18.82 -7.80
N GLU A 111 -7.32 19.93 -8.46
CA GLU A 111 -6.74 20.30 -9.77
C GLU A 111 -5.32 20.90 -9.64
N SER A 112 -4.92 21.30 -8.42
CA SER A 112 -3.57 21.81 -8.09
C SER A 112 -2.60 20.73 -7.61
N MET A 113 -2.95 19.45 -7.75
CA MET A 113 -2.06 18.35 -7.41
C MET A 113 -1.25 17.84 -8.60
N PHE A 114 -0.01 17.46 -8.32
CA PHE A 114 0.87 16.81 -9.28
C PHE A 114 1.45 15.53 -8.66
N PHE A 115 1.23 14.39 -9.31
CA PHE A 115 1.71 13.10 -8.80
C PHE A 115 3.01 12.65 -9.48
N HIS A 116 3.95 12.17 -8.67
CA HIS A 116 5.18 11.54 -9.12
C HIS A 116 5.14 10.06 -8.75
N PHE A 117 5.16 9.19 -9.76
CA PHE A 117 5.12 7.74 -9.56
C PHE A 117 6.46 7.12 -9.86
N LEU A 118 7.08 6.49 -8.87
CA LEU A 118 8.28 5.68 -9.06
C LEU A 118 7.87 4.24 -9.32
N VAL A 119 8.27 3.68 -10.47
CA VAL A 119 7.82 2.35 -10.90
C VAL A 119 8.98 1.48 -11.35
N SER A 120 8.88 0.18 -11.08
CA SER A 120 9.74 -0.86 -11.64
C SER A 120 9.23 -1.41 -12.97
N ASP A 121 7.99 -1.05 -13.36
CA ASP A 121 7.35 -1.46 -14.60
C ASP A 121 6.61 -0.28 -15.23
N THR A 122 7.03 0.08 -16.44
CA THR A 122 6.47 1.22 -17.20
C THR A 122 5.02 1.00 -17.65
N SER A 123 4.54 -0.24 -17.72
CA SER A 123 3.15 -0.54 -18.08
C SER A 123 2.13 0.05 -17.10
N LEU A 124 2.54 0.31 -15.85
CA LEU A 124 1.73 1.00 -14.84
C LEU A 124 1.35 2.43 -15.25
N LYS A 125 2.12 3.09 -16.14
CA LYS A 125 1.77 4.41 -16.67
C LYS A 125 0.41 4.41 -17.36
N THR A 126 0.17 3.42 -18.22
CA THR A 126 -1.09 3.30 -18.97
C THR A 126 -2.25 3.01 -18.03
N LEU A 127 -2.02 2.19 -17.00
CA LEU A 127 -3.03 1.88 -15.99
C LEU A 127 -3.44 3.10 -15.17
N VAL A 128 -2.46 3.89 -14.69
CA VAL A 128 -2.77 5.12 -13.94
C VAL A 128 -3.51 6.12 -14.85
N GLY A 129 -3.06 6.30 -16.09
CA GLY A 129 -3.70 7.21 -17.05
C GLY A 129 -5.12 6.80 -17.43
N SER A 130 -5.41 5.50 -17.55
CA SER A 130 -6.77 5.02 -17.83
C SER A 130 -7.69 5.14 -16.61
N THR A 131 -7.14 4.93 -15.41
CA THR A 131 -7.88 4.99 -14.13
C THR A 131 -8.19 6.43 -13.74
N PHE A 132 -7.24 7.36 -13.91
CA PHE A 132 -7.39 8.78 -13.56
C PHE A 132 -7.09 9.71 -14.75
N PRO A 133 -8.02 9.86 -15.72
CA PRO A 133 -7.73 10.57 -16.98
C PRO A 133 -7.39 12.06 -16.85
N LYS A 134 -7.78 12.70 -15.74
CA LYS A 134 -7.54 14.12 -15.47
C LYS A 134 -6.38 14.38 -14.51
N LEU A 135 -5.72 13.33 -14.03
CA LEU A 135 -4.62 13.46 -13.09
C LEU A 135 -3.39 14.03 -13.79
N LYS A 136 -2.76 15.03 -13.20
CA LYS A 136 -1.43 15.48 -13.60
C LYS A 136 -0.41 14.58 -12.93
N PHE A 137 0.38 13.85 -13.73
CA PHE A 137 1.40 12.98 -13.17
C PHE A 137 2.60 12.76 -14.09
N LYS A 138 3.72 12.38 -13.47
CA LYS A 138 4.92 11.89 -14.15
C LYS A 138 5.36 10.56 -13.56
N VAL A 139 5.74 9.64 -14.44
CA VAL A 139 6.26 8.32 -14.08
C VAL A 139 7.78 8.32 -14.21
N TYR A 140 8.46 7.82 -13.20
CA TYR A 140 9.90 7.65 -13.13
C TYR A 140 10.20 6.16 -13.00
N TYR A 141 10.94 5.64 -13.98
CA TYR A 141 11.41 4.27 -13.90
C TYR A 141 12.64 4.18 -12.99
N PHE A 142 12.70 3.14 -12.17
CA PHE A 142 13.91 2.79 -11.44
C PHE A 142 14.22 1.31 -11.64
N GLU A 143 15.51 0.98 -11.64
CA GLU A 143 15.97 -0.40 -11.74
C GLU A 143 15.99 -1.05 -10.35
N PRO A 144 15.14 -2.06 -10.08
CA PRO A 144 14.97 -2.60 -8.72
C PRO A 144 16.25 -3.13 -8.10
N GLU A 145 17.13 -3.74 -8.89
CA GLU A 145 18.37 -4.35 -8.40
C GLU A 145 19.36 -3.32 -7.83
N VAL A 146 19.35 -2.09 -8.36
CA VAL A 146 20.18 -1.00 -7.87
C VAL A 146 19.71 -0.55 -6.48
N VAL A 147 18.39 -0.46 -6.29
CA VAL A 147 17.79 0.11 -5.07
C VAL A 147 17.55 -0.94 -3.98
N ARG A 148 17.46 -2.22 -4.34
CA ARG A 148 17.19 -3.35 -3.41
C ARG A 148 18.16 -3.41 -2.25
N LYS A 149 19.42 -3.03 -2.47
CA LYS A 149 20.47 -3.02 -1.43
C LYS A 149 20.53 -1.71 -0.62
N LEU A 150 19.76 -0.71 -1.03
CA LEU A 150 19.74 0.64 -0.42
C LEU A 150 18.49 0.88 0.44
N ILE A 151 17.47 0.02 0.32
CA ILE A 151 16.21 0.15 1.05
C ILE A 151 16.12 -0.98 2.07
N SER A 152 16.12 -0.64 3.35
CA SER A 152 15.68 -1.55 4.40
C SER A 152 14.15 -1.61 4.38
N ALA A 153 13.56 -2.78 4.17
CA ALA A 153 12.11 -2.97 4.30
C ALA A 153 11.70 -2.63 5.75
N SER A 154 11.05 -1.48 5.96
CA SER A 154 10.42 -1.19 7.23
C SER A 154 9.08 -1.92 7.27
N HIS A 155 8.89 -2.80 8.24
CA HIS A 155 7.59 -3.42 8.49
C HIS A 155 6.57 -2.34 8.81
N GLY A 156 5.57 -2.22 7.95
CA GLY A 156 4.43 -1.35 8.17
C GLY A 156 3.80 -1.56 9.55
N LEU A 157 3.44 -0.46 10.22
CA LEU A 157 2.54 -0.44 11.37
C LEU A 157 1.09 -0.81 11.00
N GLY A 158 0.91 -1.75 10.06
CA GLY A 158 -0.35 -2.39 9.72
C GLY A 158 -0.45 -3.70 10.49
N GLY A 159 -0.97 -3.61 11.71
CA GLY A 159 -1.10 -4.74 12.63
C GLY A 159 -1.72 -5.97 11.96
N ASP A 160 -0.97 -7.07 11.98
CA ASP A 160 -1.48 -8.43 12.12
C ASP A 160 -0.28 -9.33 12.39
N ASN A 161 0.03 -9.59 13.66
CA ASN A 161 1.05 -10.58 14.03
C ASN A 161 0.51 -11.75 14.88
N VAL A 162 -0.78 -11.81 15.27
CA VAL A 162 -1.24 -12.96 16.09
C VAL A 162 -2.67 -13.49 15.83
N LYS A 163 -3.69 -12.75 15.37
CA LYS A 163 -5.07 -13.33 15.33
C LYS A 163 -6.17 -12.68 14.47
N GLY A 164 -5.88 -11.76 13.56
CA GLY A 164 -6.94 -10.97 12.90
C GLY A 164 -7.67 -10.05 13.88
N SER A 165 -6.97 -9.58 14.92
CA SER A 165 -7.51 -8.66 15.93
C SER A 165 -7.36 -7.24 15.42
N CYS A 166 -8.48 -6.62 15.08
CA CYS A 166 -8.55 -5.25 14.63
C CYS A 166 -8.46 -4.29 15.84
N ARG A 167 -7.64 -3.25 15.72
CA ARG A 167 -7.60 -2.16 16.70
C ARG A 167 -8.73 -1.19 16.42
N ASP A 168 -9.32 -0.65 17.48
CA ASP A 168 -10.30 0.42 17.35
C ASP A 168 -9.64 1.67 16.75
N LEU A 169 -10.41 2.39 15.94
CA LEU A 169 -10.04 3.72 15.47
C LEU A 169 -10.10 4.70 16.65
N HIS A 170 -9.13 5.62 16.71
CA HIS A 170 -9.22 6.73 17.64
C HIS A 170 -10.47 7.58 17.34
N PRO A 171 -11.09 8.20 18.37
CA PRO A 171 -12.18 9.14 18.16
C PRO A 171 -11.65 10.42 17.48
N GLY A 172 -12.22 10.78 16.32
CA GLY A 172 -11.88 11.99 15.58
C GLY A 172 -11.88 11.80 14.06
N PRO A 173 -11.89 12.88 13.26
CA PRO A 173 -11.78 12.79 11.81
C PRO A 173 -10.37 12.36 11.39
N VAL A 174 -10.26 11.25 10.64
CA VAL A 174 -9.00 10.82 10.03
C VAL A 174 -8.77 11.65 8.76
N SER A 175 -7.72 12.47 8.74
CA SER A 175 -7.46 13.40 7.62
C SER A 175 -6.60 12.79 6.50
N LEU A 176 -5.84 11.74 6.79
CA LEU A 176 -5.00 11.06 5.79
C LEU A 176 -4.88 9.58 6.14
N LEU A 177 -5.37 8.72 5.25
CA LEU A 177 -5.21 7.28 5.37
C LEU A 177 -3.92 6.86 4.65
N HIS A 178 -2.93 6.40 5.42
CA HIS A 178 -1.73 5.78 4.87
C HIS A 178 -1.96 4.27 4.74
N TRP A 179 -1.70 3.73 3.55
CA TRP A 179 -1.78 2.30 3.26
C TRP A 179 -0.40 1.65 3.46
N SER A 180 -0.34 0.60 4.28
CA SER A 180 0.91 -0.12 4.54
C SER A 180 0.78 -1.65 4.48
N GLY A 181 -0.39 -2.18 4.08
CA GLY A 181 -0.62 -3.63 3.99
C GLY A 181 -0.41 -4.16 2.57
N SER A 182 0.19 -5.32 2.36
CA SER A 182 0.36 -5.93 1.01
C SER A 182 -0.95 -6.53 0.42
N GLY A 183 -2.12 -6.08 0.90
CA GLY A 183 -3.41 -6.64 0.47
C GLY A 183 -4.43 -6.94 1.55
N LYS A 184 -4.00 -6.93 2.82
CA LYS A 184 -4.78 -7.46 3.95
C LYS A 184 -6.23 -6.90 4.03
N PRO A 185 -6.45 -5.56 4.05
CA PRO A 185 -7.80 -5.00 3.98
C PRO A 185 -8.60 -5.40 2.73
N TRP A 186 -7.95 -5.48 1.56
CA TRP A 186 -8.61 -5.86 0.30
C TRP A 186 -9.11 -7.31 0.36
N LEU A 187 -8.29 -8.23 0.86
CA LEU A 187 -8.67 -9.63 1.07
C LEU A 187 -9.87 -9.76 2.02
N ARG A 188 -9.89 -8.98 3.11
CA ARG A 188 -11.01 -8.98 4.07
C ARG A 188 -12.27 -8.33 3.53
N LEU A 189 -12.14 -7.27 2.74
CA LEU A 189 -13.26 -6.65 2.02
C LEU A 189 -13.86 -7.65 1.02
N ASP A 190 -13.02 -8.32 0.23
CA ASP A 190 -13.45 -9.30 -0.77
C ASP A 190 -14.10 -10.53 -0.12
N SER A 191 -13.60 -10.99 1.03
CA SER A 191 -14.14 -12.13 1.78
C SER A 191 -15.35 -11.79 2.66
N LYS A 192 -15.83 -10.54 2.64
CA LYS A 192 -16.92 -10.03 3.51
C LYS A 192 -16.62 -10.18 5.01
N GLN A 193 -15.33 -10.20 5.38
CA GLN A 193 -14.84 -10.23 6.77
C GLN A 193 -14.09 -8.94 7.10
N ALA A 194 -14.58 -7.81 6.59
CA ALA A 194 -13.97 -6.49 6.77
C ALA A 194 -14.06 -6.03 8.22
N CYS A 195 -12.97 -5.48 8.74
CA CYS A 195 -12.99 -4.72 9.98
C CYS A 195 -13.46 -3.28 9.76
N PRO A 196 -13.88 -2.56 10.82
CA PRO A 196 -14.28 -1.16 10.71
C PRO A 196 -13.24 -0.27 10.02
N LEU A 197 -11.95 -0.52 10.25
CA LEU A 197 -10.84 0.17 9.59
C LEU A 197 -10.76 -0.11 8.09
N ASP A 198 -11.07 -1.34 7.66
CA ASP A 198 -11.04 -1.71 6.25
C ASP A 198 -12.18 -1.02 5.48
N ALA A 199 -13.33 -0.84 6.13
CA ALA A 199 -14.48 -0.15 5.54
C ALA A 199 -14.19 1.32 5.20
N LEU A 200 -13.21 1.97 5.86
CA LEU A 200 -12.76 3.31 5.49
C LEU A 200 -12.13 3.36 4.09
N TRP A 201 -11.57 2.24 3.61
CA TRP A 201 -10.96 2.15 2.28
C TRP A 201 -11.95 1.80 1.17
N GLY A 202 -13.07 1.16 1.52
CA GLY A 202 -14.09 0.70 0.58
C GLY A 202 -14.58 1.76 -0.41
N PRO A 203 -14.91 3.00 0.01
CA PRO A 203 -15.36 4.06 -0.90
C PRO A 203 -14.34 4.44 -1.99
N TYR A 204 -13.06 4.20 -1.76
CA TYR A 204 -12.00 4.56 -2.71
C TYR A 204 -11.61 3.39 -3.63
N ASP A 205 -12.17 2.21 -3.42
CA ASP A 205 -11.81 1.02 -4.16
C ASP A 205 -12.36 1.07 -5.60
N LEU A 206 -11.45 1.31 -6.54
CA LEU A 206 -11.75 1.31 -7.96
C LEU A 206 -11.58 -0.08 -8.59
N TYR A 207 -11.18 -1.11 -7.85
CA TYR A 207 -11.01 -2.46 -8.39
C TYR A 207 -12.34 -2.98 -8.95
N ARG A 208 -12.30 -3.66 -10.11
CA ARG A 208 -13.48 -4.34 -10.66
C ARG A 208 -13.58 -5.74 -10.07
N HIS A 209 -14.61 -5.96 -9.27
CA HIS A 209 -15.00 -7.32 -8.89
C HIS A 209 -15.69 -7.97 -10.10
N SER A 210 -15.28 -9.19 -10.47
CA SER A 210 -16.08 -10.02 -11.37
C SER A 210 -17.41 -10.31 -10.69
N ALA A 211 -18.51 -9.98 -11.36
CA ALA A 211 -19.87 -10.27 -10.90
C ALA A 211 -20.12 -11.78 -10.85
#